data_AF-A0A0R1XIS7-F1
#
_entry.id   AF-A0A0R1XIS7-F1
#
_cell.length_a   1.000
_cell.length_b   1.000
_cell.length_c   1.000
_cell.angle_alpha   90.00
_cell.angle_beta   90.00
_cell.angle_gamma   90.00
#
_symmetry.space_group_name_H-M   'P 1'
#
loop_
_entity.id
_entity.type
_entity.pdbx_description
1 polymer ?
#
loop_
_entity_poly.entity_id
_entity_poly.type
_entity_poly.pdbx_seq_one_letter_code
_entity_poly.pdbx_strand_id
1 'polypeptide(L)'
;MDYIHLSMLKYDSKPGDALLMDREQADQKFDDSAKPYATLFKPYLNGAKEIIVGSITSKEDAEMALALADLVAVGRENLIDPLFADKVLNGHADEVVTTLTAAQAKASHLTQGLIDTFSAPQLGIPINRADDLKALHEGFGAWTEMKYPQNDQMK
;
A
#
# COMPACT_ATOMS: atom_id res chain seq x y z
N MET A 1 4.94 24.23 -7.84
CA MET A 1 4.60 22.86 -7.41
C MET A 1 5.89 22.09 -7.43
N ASP A 2 6.29 21.52 -6.31
CA ASP A 2 7.60 20.88 -6.18
C ASP A 2 7.57 19.42 -6.60
N TYR A 3 6.46 18.74 -6.33
CA TYR A 3 6.21 17.37 -6.77
C TYR A 3 4.71 17.08 -6.92
N ILE A 4 4.42 15.98 -7.62
CA ILE A 4 3.12 15.28 -7.58
C ILE A 4 3.32 13.90 -6.96
N HIS A 5 2.29 13.38 -6.31
CA HIS A 5 2.26 12.01 -5.79
C HIS A 5 1.06 11.26 -6.36
N LEU A 6 1.32 10.29 -7.22
CA LEU A 6 0.29 9.45 -7.84
C LEU A 6 0.08 8.21 -6.98
N SER A 7 -1.08 8.15 -6.31
CA SER A 7 -1.48 7.02 -5.46
C SER A 7 -2.45 6.11 -6.19
N MET A 8 -1.98 4.91 -6.56
CA MET A 8 -2.69 3.97 -7.41
C MET A 8 -2.72 2.58 -6.79
N LEU A 9 -3.57 1.68 -7.31
CA LEU A 9 -3.55 0.28 -6.88
C LEU A 9 -2.27 -0.44 -7.31
N LYS A 10 -1.75 -0.12 -8.50
CA LYS A 10 -0.45 -0.54 -9.01
C LYS A 10 0.32 0.67 -9.53
N TYR A 11 1.65 0.63 -9.41
CA TYR A 11 2.52 1.72 -9.86
C TYR A 11 2.45 1.98 -11.37
N ASP A 12 2.10 0.97 -12.17
CA ASP A 12 1.99 1.03 -13.63
C ASP A 12 0.55 1.18 -14.14
N SER A 13 -0.40 1.54 -13.26
CA SER A 13 -1.80 1.73 -13.62
C SER A 13 -1.99 2.67 -14.81
N LYS A 14 -3.03 2.40 -15.60
CA LYS A 14 -3.35 3.02 -16.89
C LYS A 14 -4.80 3.51 -16.93
N PRO A 15 -5.16 4.43 -17.83
CA PRO A 15 -6.56 4.67 -18.17
C PRO A 15 -7.29 3.36 -18.48
N GLY A 16 -8.47 3.17 -17.90
CA GLY A 16 -9.23 1.92 -17.99
C GLY A 16 -8.98 0.97 -16.81
N ASP A 17 -7.78 0.93 -16.23
CA ASP A 17 -7.54 0.10 -15.05
C ASP A 17 -8.47 0.51 -13.91
N ALA A 18 -8.99 -0.47 -13.17
CA ALA A 18 -9.85 -0.17 -12.03
C ALA A 18 -9.11 0.65 -10.96
N LEU A 19 -9.55 1.89 -10.78
CA LEU A 19 -9.07 2.80 -9.74
C LEU A 19 -10.15 2.94 -8.67
N LEU A 20 -10.12 2.12 -7.62
CA LEU A 20 -11.12 2.07 -6.53
C LEU A 20 -12.60 1.98 -6.98
N MET A 21 -12.89 1.98 -8.28
CA MET A 21 -14.20 1.85 -8.92
C MET A 21 -14.43 0.40 -9.33
N ASP A 22 -15.70 0.07 -9.55
CA ASP A 22 -16.12 -1.23 -10.06
C ASP A 22 -15.46 -1.49 -11.43
N ARG A 23 -14.77 -2.63 -11.55
CA ARG A 23 -13.92 -3.00 -12.70
C ARG A 23 -14.67 -2.89 -14.03
N GLU A 24 -15.94 -3.28 -14.03
CA GLU A 24 -16.77 -3.30 -15.25
C GLU A 24 -17.05 -1.90 -15.82
N GLN A 25 -17.04 -0.85 -14.99
CA GLN A 25 -17.33 0.52 -15.43
C GLN A 25 -16.08 1.28 -15.89
N ALA A 26 -14.89 0.89 -15.41
CA ALA A 26 -13.64 1.57 -15.73
C ALA A 26 -13.18 1.29 -17.17
N ASP A 27 -13.15 0.01 -17.56
CA ASP A 27 -12.69 -0.45 -18.89
C ASP A 27 -13.49 0.20 -20.04
N GLN A 28 -14.80 0.39 -19.87
CA GLN A 28 -15.68 0.84 -20.96
C GLN A 28 -15.64 2.35 -21.23
N LYS A 29 -15.19 3.18 -20.27
CA LYS A 29 -15.27 4.63 -20.38
C LYS A 29 -13.94 5.34 -20.54
N PHE A 30 -12.84 4.72 -20.13
CA PHE A 30 -11.58 5.45 -19.95
C PHE A 30 -10.32 4.73 -20.45
N ASP A 31 -10.42 3.67 -21.27
CA ASP A 31 -9.26 3.00 -21.89
C ASP A 31 -8.77 3.71 -23.17
N ASP A 32 -8.46 5.01 -23.06
CA ASP A 32 -7.99 5.82 -24.20
C ASP A 32 -6.46 5.83 -24.36
N SER A 33 -5.73 5.13 -23.49
CA SER A 33 -4.27 5.04 -23.55
C SER A 33 -3.70 3.79 -22.90
N ALA A 34 -2.80 3.10 -23.60
CA ALA A 34 -2.03 1.99 -23.05
C ALA A 34 -0.84 2.42 -22.17
N LYS A 35 -0.61 3.73 -22.02
CA LYS A 35 0.52 4.28 -21.26
C LYS A 35 0.16 4.36 -19.77
N PRO A 36 1.10 4.03 -18.86
CA PRO A 36 0.92 4.30 -17.43
C PRO A 36 0.65 5.76 -17.16
N TYR A 37 -0.14 6.06 -16.12
CA TYR A 37 -0.43 7.44 -15.72
C TYR A 37 0.83 8.25 -15.48
N ALA A 38 1.85 7.68 -14.83
CA ALA A 38 3.13 8.34 -14.60
C ALA A 38 3.76 8.88 -15.90
N THR A 39 3.72 8.07 -16.97
CA THR A 39 4.20 8.50 -18.29
C THR A 39 3.35 9.60 -18.91
N LEU A 40 2.04 9.60 -18.67
CA LEU A 40 1.11 10.59 -19.19
C LEU A 40 1.25 11.95 -18.49
N PHE A 41 1.54 11.97 -17.19
CA PHE A 41 1.70 13.20 -16.42
C PHE A 41 3.05 13.88 -16.65
N LYS A 42 4.12 13.12 -16.90
CA LYS A 42 5.50 13.62 -17.04
C LYS A 42 5.66 14.90 -17.88
N PRO A 43 5.06 15.04 -19.09
CA PRO A 43 5.22 16.22 -19.93
C PRO A 43 4.64 17.51 -19.32
N TYR A 44 3.73 17.40 -18.36
CA TYR A 44 2.99 18.51 -17.77
C TYR A 44 3.56 18.99 -16.43
N LEU A 45 4.61 18.34 -15.93
CA LEU A 45 5.17 18.62 -14.60
C LEU A 45 5.99 19.90 -14.54
N ASN A 46 6.41 20.47 -15.68
CA ASN A 46 7.17 21.73 -15.74
C ASN A 46 8.37 21.76 -14.76
N GLY A 47 9.07 20.61 -14.62
CA GLY A 47 10.21 20.45 -13.71
C GLY A 47 9.88 19.94 -12.30
N ALA A 48 8.59 19.83 -11.94
CA ALA A 48 8.18 19.17 -10.70
C ALA A 48 8.56 17.68 -10.71
N LYS A 49 8.86 17.13 -9.53
CA LYS A 49 9.17 15.70 -9.37
C LYS A 49 7.91 14.85 -9.32
N GLU A 50 8.01 13.63 -9.81
CA GLU A 50 6.93 12.66 -9.77
C GLU A 50 7.25 11.55 -8.77
N ILE A 51 6.34 11.35 -7.81
CA ILE A 51 6.38 10.25 -6.86
C ILE A 51 5.24 9.28 -7.22
N ILE A 52 5.54 7.98 -7.29
CA ILE A 52 4.51 6.96 -7.52
C ILE A 52 4.45 5.93 -6.39
N VAL A 53 3.24 5.48 -6.10
CA VAL A 53 2.98 4.37 -5.17
C VAL A 53 1.89 3.46 -5.73
N GLY A 54 2.05 2.16 -5.51
CA GLY A 54 1.03 1.17 -5.79
C GLY A 54 1.60 -0.25 -5.85
N SER A 55 1.33 -1.06 -4.84
CA SER A 55 1.71 -2.48 -4.75
C SER A 55 3.18 -2.76 -5.13
N ILE A 56 4.11 -1.97 -4.61
CA ILE A 56 5.56 -2.19 -4.76
C ILE A 56 6.00 -3.12 -3.63
N THR A 57 6.26 -4.38 -3.96
CA THR A 57 6.50 -5.45 -2.97
C THR A 57 7.86 -6.12 -3.09
N SER A 58 8.61 -5.80 -4.13
CA SER A 58 9.91 -6.38 -4.44
C SER A 58 10.89 -5.33 -4.96
N LYS A 59 12.15 -5.74 -5.13
CA LYS A 59 13.16 -4.95 -5.82
C LYS A 59 12.77 -4.72 -7.27
N GLU A 60 12.28 -5.74 -7.96
CA GLU A 60 11.88 -5.67 -9.36
C GLU A 60 10.73 -4.67 -9.55
N ASP A 61 9.74 -4.69 -8.64
CA ASP A 61 8.65 -3.71 -8.64
C ASP A 61 9.20 -2.28 -8.46
N ALA A 62 10.14 -2.09 -7.52
CA ALA A 62 10.74 -0.80 -7.25
C ALA A 62 11.57 -0.27 -8.44
N GLU A 63 12.33 -1.13 -9.11
CA GLU A 63 13.11 -0.78 -10.30
C GLU A 63 12.19 -0.43 -11.49
N MET A 64 11.13 -1.21 -11.71
CA MET A 64 10.13 -0.91 -12.75
C MET A 64 9.38 0.39 -12.46
N ALA A 65 9.03 0.64 -11.19
CA ALA A 65 8.41 1.88 -10.76
C ALA A 65 9.35 3.09 -10.97
N LEU A 66 10.63 2.95 -10.62
CA LEU A 66 11.63 4.01 -10.78
C LEU A 66 11.90 4.34 -12.26
N ALA A 67 11.70 3.39 -13.18
CA ALA A 67 11.77 3.67 -14.61
C ALA A 67 10.65 4.60 -15.11
N LEU A 68 9.55 4.74 -14.36
CA LEU A 68 8.39 5.54 -14.74
C LEU A 68 8.35 6.93 -14.09
N ALA A 69 8.98 7.11 -12.93
CA ALA A 69 8.86 8.30 -12.09
C ALA A 69 10.20 8.73 -11.50
N ASP A 70 10.23 9.86 -10.78
CA ASP A 70 11.47 10.35 -10.16
C ASP A 70 11.71 9.72 -8.77
N LEU A 71 10.64 9.33 -8.07
CA LEU A 71 10.69 8.67 -6.76
C LEU A 71 9.65 7.57 -6.67
N VAL A 72 9.97 6.55 -5.88
CA VAL A 72 9.09 5.42 -5.57
C VAL A 72 8.75 5.48 -4.08
N ALA A 73 7.46 5.50 -3.77
CA ALA A 73 6.96 5.43 -2.41
C ALA A 73 6.44 4.02 -2.11
N VAL A 74 6.74 3.54 -0.91
CA VAL A 74 6.36 2.22 -0.41
C VAL A 74 5.53 2.40 0.86
N GLY A 75 4.41 1.69 0.95
CA GLY A 75 3.41 1.90 2.00
C GLY A 75 3.39 0.77 3.02
N ARG A 76 2.59 -0.25 2.73
CA ARG A 76 2.30 -1.36 3.66
C ARG A 76 3.52 -2.21 3.93
N GLU A 77 4.39 -2.33 2.95
CA GLU A 77 5.58 -3.15 2.99
C GLU A 77 6.58 -2.57 4.00
N ASN A 78 6.61 -1.23 4.18
CA ASN A 78 7.36 -0.57 5.25
C ASN A 78 6.79 -0.83 6.66
N LEU A 79 5.51 -1.20 6.79
CA LEU A 79 4.94 -1.62 8.08
C LEU A 79 5.40 -3.03 8.46
N ILE A 80 5.68 -3.87 7.47
CA ILE A 80 6.22 -5.22 7.68
C ILE A 80 7.73 -5.11 7.93
N ASP A 81 8.45 -4.47 7.02
CA ASP A 81 9.90 -4.30 7.04
C ASP A 81 10.27 -2.81 6.94
N PRO A 82 10.53 -2.13 8.06
CA PRO A 82 10.92 -0.72 8.06
C PRO A 82 12.22 -0.44 7.28
N LEU A 83 13.03 -1.47 6.99
CA LEU A 83 14.26 -1.38 6.23
C LEU A 83 14.10 -1.83 4.77
N PHE A 84 12.87 -2.03 4.29
CA PHE A 84 12.59 -2.48 2.92
C PHE A 84 13.43 -1.74 1.87
N ALA A 85 13.33 -0.40 1.86
CA ALA A 85 14.02 0.41 0.86
C ALA A 85 15.55 0.30 0.98
N ASP A 86 16.07 0.28 2.21
CA ASP A 86 17.51 0.15 2.47
C ASP A 86 18.05 -1.19 1.95
N LYS A 87 17.35 -2.29 2.27
CA LYS A 87 17.70 -3.64 1.80
C LYS A 87 17.68 -3.73 0.27
N VAL A 88 16.66 -3.19 -0.37
CA VAL A 88 16.56 -3.17 -1.84
C VAL A 88 17.72 -2.39 -2.46
N LEU A 89 18.02 -1.19 -1.93
CA LEU A 89 19.07 -0.32 -2.46
C LEU A 89 20.49 -0.86 -2.24
N ASN A 90 20.71 -1.58 -1.13
CA ASN A 90 22.02 -2.12 -0.76
C ASN A 90 22.26 -3.57 -1.23
N GLY A 91 21.34 -4.15 -2.01
CA GLY A 91 21.51 -5.49 -2.58
C GLY A 91 21.16 -6.66 -1.66
N HIS A 92 20.43 -6.39 -0.57
CA HIS A 92 19.92 -7.36 0.41
C HIS A 92 18.43 -7.64 0.19
N ALA A 93 17.97 -7.62 -1.06
CA ALA A 93 16.54 -7.77 -1.39
C ALA A 93 15.97 -9.14 -0.98
N ASP A 94 16.82 -10.16 -0.90
CA ASP A 94 16.50 -11.51 -0.41
C ASP A 94 16.24 -11.55 1.12
N GLU A 95 16.67 -10.53 1.85
CA GLU A 95 16.45 -10.38 3.29
C GLU A 95 15.16 -9.58 3.62
N VAL A 96 14.41 -9.15 2.61
CA VAL A 96 13.17 -8.39 2.80
C VAL A 96 12.11 -9.26 3.47
N VAL A 97 11.56 -8.77 4.58
CA VAL A 97 10.47 -9.44 5.30
C VAL A 97 9.14 -9.06 4.66
N THR A 98 8.42 -10.04 4.12
CA THR A 98 7.15 -9.82 3.39
C THR A 98 5.91 -10.29 4.15
N THR A 99 6.08 -10.87 5.34
CA THR A 99 4.97 -11.34 6.19
C THR A 99 5.06 -10.70 7.57
N LEU A 100 3.98 -10.06 8.02
CA LEU A 100 3.88 -9.54 9.39
C LEU A 100 3.59 -10.69 10.37
N THR A 101 4.62 -11.15 11.08
CA THR A 101 4.51 -12.13 12.18
C THR A 101 4.43 -11.43 13.54
N ALA A 102 4.09 -12.15 14.61
CA ALA A 102 4.14 -11.59 15.96
C ALA A 102 5.56 -11.12 16.35
N ALA A 103 6.58 -11.86 15.92
CA ALA A 103 7.98 -11.48 16.14
C ALA A 103 8.35 -10.23 15.35
N GLN A 104 7.95 -10.14 14.08
CA GLN A 104 8.23 -8.99 13.24
C GLN A 104 7.49 -7.74 13.74
N ALA A 105 6.23 -7.85 14.17
CA ALA A 105 5.49 -6.73 14.74
C ALA A 105 6.20 -6.12 15.96
N LYS A 106 6.80 -6.98 16.81
CA LYS A 106 7.62 -6.53 17.95
C LYS A 106 8.94 -5.91 17.50
N ALA A 107 9.64 -6.53 16.54
CA ALA A 107 10.91 -6.03 16.01
C ALA A 107 10.76 -4.68 15.29
N SER A 108 9.67 -4.49 14.57
CA SER A 108 9.30 -3.23 13.89
C SER A 108 8.70 -2.19 14.84
N HIS A 109 8.58 -2.49 16.14
CA HIS A 109 7.98 -1.62 17.15
C HIS A 109 6.59 -1.10 16.78
N LEU A 110 5.76 -1.95 16.16
CA LEU A 110 4.38 -1.57 15.85
C LEU A 110 3.63 -1.24 17.15
N THR A 111 2.90 -0.14 17.13
CA THR A 111 2.02 0.23 18.25
C THR A 111 0.89 -0.78 18.40
N GLN A 112 0.36 -0.93 19.61
CA GLN A 112 -0.74 -1.86 19.88
C GLN A 112 -1.94 -1.63 18.96
N GLY A 113 -2.29 -0.38 18.64
CA GLY A 113 -3.38 -0.08 17.71
C GLY A 113 -3.15 -0.63 16.29
N LEU A 114 -1.92 -0.55 15.77
CA LEU A 114 -1.57 -1.15 14.48
C LEU A 114 -1.59 -2.69 14.55
N ILE A 115 -1.08 -3.26 15.66
CA ILE A 115 -1.15 -4.70 15.91
C ILE A 115 -2.60 -5.16 15.90
N ASP A 116 -3.49 -4.48 16.62
CA ASP A 116 -4.92 -4.79 16.68
C ASP A 116 -5.53 -4.70 15.27
N THR A 117 -5.26 -3.62 14.51
CA THR A 117 -5.74 -3.46 13.12
C THR A 117 -5.32 -4.60 12.22
N PHE A 118 -4.05 -5.03 12.29
CA PHE A 118 -3.52 -6.06 11.41
C PHE A 118 -3.71 -7.48 11.92
N SER A 119 -4.19 -7.68 13.14
CA SER A 119 -4.56 -8.99 13.68
C SER A 119 -6.07 -9.26 13.64
N ALA A 120 -6.89 -8.25 13.36
CA ALA A 120 -8.35 -8.35 13.28
C ALA A 120 -8.82 -9.48 12.32
N PRO A 121 -9.92 -10.21 12.62
CA PRO A 121 -10.42 -11.28 11.75
C PRO A 121 -10.67 -10.83 10.32
N GLN A 122 -11.23 -9.62 10.15
CA GLN A 122 -11.47 -9.01 8.84
C GLN A 122 -10.63 -7.74 8.70
N LEU A 123 -9.74 -7.74 7.72
CA LEU A 123 -8.86 -6.61 7.43
C LEU A 123 -9.59 -5.52 6.66
N GLY A 124 -9.48 -4.28 7.14
CA GLY A 124 -9.83 -3.09 6.36
C GLY A 124 -8.75 -2.72 5.32
N ILE A 125 -7.50 -3.14 5.56
CA ILE A 125 -6.35 -2.89 4.69
C ILE A 125 -5.66 -4.25 4.42
N PRO A 126 -5.55 -4.68 3.16
CA PRO A 126 -4.91 -5.96 2.86
C PRO A 126 -3.41 -5.88 3.14
N ILE A 127 -2.93 -6.73 4.05
CA ILE A 127 -1.51 -6.91 4.38
C ILE A 127 -1.25 -8.41 4.52
N ASN A 128 -0.07 -8.86 4.11
CA ASN A 128 0.34 -10.24 4.32
C ASN A 128 0.77 -10.43 5.79
N ARG A 129 0.12 -11.35 6.49
CA ARG A 129 0.27 -11.55 7.93
C ARG A 129 0.24 -13.03 8.27
N ALA A 130 0.95 -13.41 9.33
CA ALA A 130 0.88 -14.76 9.89
C ALA A 130 -0.22 -14.87 10.95
N ASP A 131 -0.72 -16.09 11.17
CA ASP A 131 -1.78 -16.34 12.16
C ASP A 131 -1.34 -16.08 13.60
N ASP A 132 -0.04 -16.19 13.88
CA ASP A 132 0.54 -15.96 15.21
C ASP A 132 0.38 -14.50 15.69
N LEU A 133 0.20 -13.56 14.77
CA LEU A 133 -0.05 -12.15 15.06
C LEU A 133 -1.32 -11.95 15.91
N LYS A 134 -2.31 -12.86 15.78
CA LYS A 134 -3.55 -12.85 16.58
C LYS A 134 -3.29 -13.00 18.08
N ALA A 135 -2.18 -13.62 18.46
CA ALA A 135 -1.81 -13.75 19.87
C ALA A 135 -1.42 -12.41 20.53
N LEU A 136 -1.18 -11.37 19.73
CA LEU A 136 -0.87 -10.02 20.22
C LEU A 136 -2.09 -9.07 20.17
N HIS A 137 -3.27 -9.55 19.78
CA HIS A 137 -4.47 -8.74 19.68
C HIS A 137 -5.06 -8.48 21.08
N GLU A 138 -5.21 -7.22 21.46
CA GLU A 138 -5.69 -6.82 22.80
C GLU A 138 -6.93 -5.94 22.74
N GLY A 139 -7.11 -5.19 21.65
CA GLY A 139 -8.09 -4.11 21.57
C GLY A 139 -8.87 -4.08 20.27
N PHE A 140 -9.61 -2.98 20.11
CA PHE A 140 -10.36 -2.72 18.90
C PHE A 140 -9.42 -2.36 17.75
N GLY A 141 -9.33 -3.22 16.73
CA GLY A 141 -8.37 -3.10 15.65
C GLY A 141 -8.93 -2.56 14.33
N ALA A 142 -10.05 -3.11 13.87
CA ALA A 142 -10.65 -2.75 12.58
C ALA A 142 -12.09 -2.27 12.79
N TRP A 143 -12.59 -1.33 11.97
CA TRP A 143 -14.01 -0.85 11.98
C TRP A 143 -15.06 -1.97 12.09
N THR A 144 -14.73 -3.18 11.64
CA THR A 144 -15.56 -4.40 11.72
C THR A 144 -15.75 -4.94 13.15
N GLU A 145 -14.86 -4.61 14.09
CA GLU A 145 -14.94 -5.00 15.51
C GLU A 145 -15.70 -3.96 16.35
N MET A 146 -16.18 -2.88 15.72
CA MET A 146 -16.65 -1.69 16.42
C MET A 146 -18.09 -1.97 16.79
N LYS A 147 -18.32 -2.33 18.05
CA LYS A 147 -19.68 -2.47 18.56
C LYS A 147 -20.22 -1.07 18.79
N TYR A 148 -21.04 -0.57 17.87
CA TYR A 148 -21.82 0.64 18.14
C TYR A 148 -22.58 0.42 19.46
N PRO A 149 -22.48 1.34 20.43
CA PRO A 149 -23.33 1.27 21.60
C PRO A 149 -24.78 1.25 21.10
N GLN A 150 -25.61 0.37 21.66
CA GLN A 150 -27.03 0.37 21.32
C GLN A 150 -27.60 1.74 21.67
N ASN A 151 -27.85 2.54 20.64
CA ASN A 151 -28.44 3.86 20.73
C ASN A 151 -29.84 3.75 20.13
N ASP A 152 -30.85 3.97 20.97
CA ASP A 152 -32.26 3.96 20.57
C ASP A 152 -32.63 5.04 19.52
N GLN A 153 -31.72 5.97 19.23
CA GLN A 153 -31.88 7.04 18.23
C GLN A 153 -31.34 6.72 16.83
N MET A 154 -30.76 5.52 16.60
CA MET A 154 -30.26 5.07 15.30
C MET A 154 -31.11 3.94 14.68
N LYS A 155 -32.42 3.93 14.95
CA LYS A 155 -33.40 3.05 14.28
C LYS A 155 -34.17 3.78 13.18
#